data_AF-A0A4Z0C507-F1
#
_entry.id   AF-A0A4Z0C507-F1
#
_cell.length_a   1.000
_cell.length_b   1.000
_cell.length_c   1.000
_cell.angle_alpha   90.00
_cell.angle_beta   90.00
_cell.angle_gamma   90.00
#
_symmetry.space_group_name_H-M   'P 1'
#
loop_
_entity.id
_entity.type
_entity.pdbx_description
1 polymer ?
#
loop_
_entity_poly.entity_id
_entity_poly.type
_entity_poly.pdbx_seq_one_letter_code
_entity_poly.pdbx_strand_id
1 'polypeptide(L)' 'MLSQIFTKARDALRFARARREFTRLDAQTYRDLGITPSEFDSYWAESQGLTEPTRRRVRSLRPAA' A
#
# COMPACT_ATOMS: atom_id res chain seq x y z
N MET A 1 19.27 14.03 14.85
CA MET A 1 17.94 14.40 15.37
C MET A 1 17.06 15.01 14.26
N LEU A 2 17.50 16.07 13.56
CA LEU A 2 16.74 16.63 12.42
C LEU A 2 16.47 15.64 11.28
N SER A 3 17.47 14.80 10.92
CA SER A 3 17.32 13.76 9.89
C SER A 3 16.19 12.76 10.18
N GLN A 4 16.02 12.36 11.44
CA GLN A 4 14.95 11.43 11.84
C GLN A 4 13.56 12.09 11.75
N ILE A 5 13.46 13.39 12.03
CA ILE A 5 12.21 14.15 11.89
C ILE A 5 11.80 14.24 10.42
N PHE A 6 12.75 14.56 9.52
CA PHE A 6 12.48 14.62 8.08
C PHE A 6 12.05 13.27 7.51
N THR A 7 12.69 12.17 7.92
CA THR A 7 12.30 10.82 7.50
C THR A 7 10.87 10.50 7.92
N LYS A 8 10.52 10.72 9.20
CA LYS A 8 9.16 10.47 9.70
C LYS A 8 8.10 11.33 8.99
N ALA A 9 8.40 12.60 8.74
CA ALA A 9 7.50 13.49 8.00
C ALA A 9 7.28 13.03 6.55
N ARG A 10 8.35 12.57 5.88
CA ARG A 10 8.28 12.00 4.54
C ARG A 10 7.43 10.73 4.51
N ASP A 11 7.61 9.84 5.48
CA ASP A 11 6.85 8.59 5.54
C ASP A 11 5.36 8.85 5.81
N ALA A 12 5.03 9.80 6.69
CA ALA A 12 3.66 10.23 6.92
C ALA A 12 3.01 10.82 5.66
N LEU A 13 3.76 11.61 4.88
CA LEU A 13 3.28 12.16 3.60
C LEU A 13 3.00 11.05 2.58
N ARG A 14 3.90 10.06 2.49
CA ARG A 14 3.73 8.90 1.59
C ARG A 14 2.51 8.07 1.98
N PHE A 15 2.33 7.82 3.28
CA PHE A 15 1.14 7.14 3.79
C PHE A 15 -0.15 7.88 3.43
N ALA A 16 -0.21 9.19 3.72
CA ALA A 16 -1.39 10.01 3.45
C ALA A 16 -1.73 10.06 1.95
N ARG A 17 -0.71 10.17 1.09
CA ARG A 17 -0.88 10.12 -0.36
C ARG A 17 -1.42 8.77 -0.81
N ALA A 18 -0.80 7.68 -0.37
CA ALA A 18 -1.25 6.33 -0.71
C ALA A 18 -2.68 6.05 -0.23
N ARG A 19 -3.04 6.53 0.98
CA ARG A 19 -4.43 6.42 1.49
C ARG A 19 -5.40 7.12 0.56
N ARG A 20 -5.11 8.35 0.15
CA ARG A 20 -5.96 9.12 -0.78
C ARG A 20 -6.10 8.42 -2.13
N GLU A 21 -5.01 7.90 -2.68
CA GLU A 21 -5.03 7.16 -3.95
C GLU A 21 -5.84 5.87 -3.84
N PHE A 22 -5.70 5.13 -2.73
CA PHE A 22 -6.48 3.92 -2.47
C PHE A 22 -7.98 4.22 -2.32
N THR A 23 -8.35 5.24 -1.55
CA THR A 23 -9.76 5.62 -1.36
C THR A 23 -10.42 6.11 -2.67
N ARG A 24 -9.65 6.54 -3.67
CA ARG A 24 -10.16 6.96 -4.98
C ARG A 24 -10.52 5.81 -5.92
N LEU A 25 -10.17 4.57 -5.58
CA LEU A 25 -10.61 3.41 -6.35
C LEU A 25 -12.15 3.36 -6.37
N ASP A 26 -12.72 3.03 -7.52
CA ASP A 26 -14.17 2.89 -7.63
C ASP A 26 -14.65 1.55 -7.02
N ALA A 27 -15.96 1.45 -6.78
CA ALA A 27 -16.56 0.26 -6.18
C ALA A 27 -16.37 -1.00 -7.05
N GLN A 28 -16.23 -0.83 -8.37
CA GLN A 28 -15.98 -1.93 -9.29
C GLN A 28 -14.58 -2.50 -9.07
N THR A 29 -13.57 -1.65 -9.00
CA THR A 29 -12.18 -2.02 -8.74
C THR A 29 -12.03 -2.74 -7.40
N TYR A 30 -12.71 -2.27 -6.35
CA TYR A 30 -12.73 -2.96 -5.06
C TYR A 30 -13.26 -4.39 -5.16
N ARG A 31 -14.36 -4.59 -5.90
CA ARG A 31 -14.94 -5.92 -6.14
C ARG A 31 -14.02 -6.81 -6.97
N ASP A 32 -13.47 -6.29 -8.06
CA ASP A 32 -12.61 -7.04 -8.98
C ASP A 32 -11.32 -7.51 -8.29
N LEU A 33 -10.79 -6.70 -7.37
CA LEU A 33 -9.62 -7.06 -6.56
C LEU A 33 -9.97 -7.90 -5.32
N GLY A 34 -11.25 -8.01 -4.96
CA GLY A 34 -11.69 -8.68 -3.73
C GLY A 34 -11.12 -8.03 -2.47
N ILE A 35 -11.10 -6.69 -2.44
CA ILE A 35 -10.57 -5.88 -1.34
C ILE A 35 -11.56 -4.80 -0.92
N THR A 36 -11.40 -4.28 0.28
CA THR A 36 -12.25 -3.25 0.86
C THR A 36 -11.44 -2.00 1.24
N PRO A 37 -12.07 -0.82 1.33
CA PRO A 37 -11.39 0.41 1.77
C PRO A 37 -10.74 0.31 3.16
N SER A 38 -11.27 -0.54 4.05
CA SER A 38 -10.75 -0.76 5.40
C SER A 38 -9.46 -1.57 5.42
N GLU A 39 -9.11 -2.29 4.36
CA GLU A 39 -7.92 -3.14 4.30
C GLU A 39 -6.64 -2.37 3.91
N PHE A 40 -6.74 -1.07 3.66
CA PHE A 40 -5.60 -0.26 3.25
C PHE A 40 -4.40 -0.39 4.20
N ASP A 41 -4.62 -0.33 5.52
CA ASP A 41 -3.52 -0.35 6.49
C ASP A 41 -2.76 -1.68 6.43
N SER A 42 -3.48 -2.79 6.23
CA SER A 42 -2.90 -4.11 6.01
C SER A 42 -2.04 -4.13 4.74
N TYR A 43 -2.57 -3.65 3.61
CA TYR A 43 -1.81 -3.58 2.35
C TYR A 43 -0.60 -2.67 2.44
N TRP A 44 -0.74 -1.54 3.12
CA TRP A 44 0.37 -0.61 3.35
C TRP A 44 1.46 -1.30 4.15
N ALA A 45 1.12 -1.91 5.30
CA ALA A 45 2.07 -2.61 6.15
C ALA A 45 2.82 -3.72 5.40
N GLU A 46 2.11 -4.57 4.64
CA GLU A 46 2.74 -5.60 3.84
C GLU A 46 3.64 -5.01 2.73
N SER A 47 3.23 -3.91 2.08
CA SER A 47 4.03 -3.27 1.02
C SER A 47 5.33 -2.65 1.53
N GLN A 48 5.36 -2.23 2.79
CA GLN A 48 6.53 -1.68 3.46
C GLN A 48 7.35 -2.77 4.19
N GLY A 49 6.95 -4.04 4.11
CA GLY A 49 7.61 -5.14 4.81
C GLY A 49 7.47 -5.09 6.34
N LEU A 50 6.46 -4.40 6.87
CA LEU A 50 6.20 -4.26 8.30
C LEU A 50 5.47 -5.49 8.89
N THR A 51 4.88 -6.32 8.04
CA THR A 51 4.20 -7.57 8.40
C THR A 51 4.39 -8.60 7.29
N GLU A 52 4.26 -9.88 7.64
CA GLU A 52 4.25 -10.98 6.68
C GLU A 52 3.09 -10.83 5.69
N PRO A 53 3.30 -11.03 4.37
CA PRO A 53 2.23 -10.99 3.39
C PRO A 53 1.20 -12.10 3.63
N THR A 54 -0.04 -11.72 3.86
CA THR A 54 -1.13 -12.67 4.13
C THR A 54 -1.85 -13.12 2.84
N ARG A 55 -1.75 -12.32 1.78
CA ARG A 55 -2.37 -12.61 0.48
C ARG A 55 -1.35 -13.04 -0.56
N ARG A 56 -1.70 -14.08 -1.32
CA ARG A 56 -0.93 -14.55 -2.48
C ARG A 56 -0.91 -13.45 -3.55
N ARG A 57 0.23 -12.79 -3.73
CA ARG A 57 0.41 -11.80 -4.80
C ARG A 57 0.68 -12.53 -6.11
N VAL A 58 0.03 -12.10 -7.18
CA VAL A 58 0.40 -12.55 -8.52
C VAL A 58 1.84 -12.10 -8.72
N ARG A 59 2.78 -13.06 -8.77
CA ARG A 59 4.17 -12.78 -9.13
C ARG A 59 4.10 -12.02 -10.44
N SER A 60 4.55 -10.76 -10.45
CA SER A 60 4.62 -10.02 -11.70
C SER A 60 5.39 -10.90 -12.66
N LEU A 61 4.74 -11.29 -13.77
CA LEU A 61 5.42 -11.84 -14.91
C LEU A 61 6.29 -10.70 -15.42
N ARG A 62 7.47 -10.53 -14.81
CA ARG A 62 8.55 -9.80 -15.43
C ARG A 62 8.75 -10.55 -16.76
N PRO A 63 8.55 -9.94 -17.94
CA PRO A 63 9.03 -10.58 -19.15
C PRO A 63 10.50 -10.88 -18.89
N ALA A 64 10.89 -12.15 -19.08
CA ALA A 64 12.29 -12.52 -19.03
C ALA A 64 13.02 -11.57 -20.00
N ALA A 65 14.01 -10.85 -19.49
CA ALA A 65 14.89 -10.03 -20.31
C ALA A 65 15.67 -10.92 -21.27
#